data_AF-A0A5N6VFT2-F1
#
_entry.id   AF-A0A5N6VFT2-F1
#
_cell.length_a   1.000
_cell.length_b   1.000
_cell.length_c   1.000
_cell.angle_alpha   90.00
_cell.angle_beta   90.00
_cell.angle_gamma   90.00
#
_symmetry.space_group_name_H-M   'P 1'
#
loop_
_entity.id
_entity.type
_entity.pdbx_description
1 polymer ?
#
loop_
_entity_poly.entity_id
_entity_poly.type
_entity_poly.pdbx_seq_one_letter_code
_entity_poly.pdbx_strand_id
1 'polypeptide(L)' 'MTAELIEAAECAGFFTLADHGVLEEEIEAQFSVSKAFFDLPSSTKGKISHNHKTNNGQWVGV' A
#
# COMPACT_ATOMS: atom_id res chain seq x y z
N MET A 1 -5.69 -18.80 -18.10
CA MET A 1 -5.28 -17.48 -17.59
C MET A 1 -4.47 -17.56 -16.27
N THR A 2 -3.89 -18.71 -15.91
CA THR A 2 -3.00 -18.82 -14.72
C THR A 2 -1.55 -19.11 -15.08
N ALA A 3 -1.26 -19.71 -16.24
CA ALA A 3 0.10 -20.07 -16.65
C ALA A 3 1.03 -18.85 -16.81
N GLU A 4 0.53 -17.75 -17.38
CA GLU A 4 1.30 -16.51 -17.56
C GLU A 4 1.64 -15.84 -16.22
N LEU A 5 0.72 -15.88 -15.24
CA LEU A 5 0.97 -15.36 -13.91
C LEU A 5 2.02 -16.21 -13.16
N ILE A 6 1.97 -17.53 -13.33
CA ILE A 6 2.95 -18.45 -12.74
C ILE A 6 4.33 -18.20 -13.36
N GLU A 7 4.42 -18.16 -14.69
CA GLU A 7 5.70 -17.95 -15.38
C GLU A 7 6.31 -16.58 -15.03
N ALA A 8 5.52 -15.51 -15.02
CA ALA A 8 6.01 -14.20 -14.62
C ALA A 8 6.47 -14.17 -13.15
N ALA A 9 5.78 -14.88 -12.24
CA ALA A 9 6.19 -15.00 -10.85
C ALA A 9 7.51 -15.79 -10.69
N GLU A 10 7.70 -16.86 -11.46
CA GLU A 10 8.87 -17.75 -11.35
C GLU A 10 10.11 -17.18 -12.05
N CYS A 11 9.92 -16.55 -13.22
CA CYS A 11 11.02 -16.13 -14.09
C CYS A 11 11.36 -14.65 -13.96
N ALA A 12 10.35 -13.78 -13.84
CA ALA A 12 10.54 -12.33 -13.73
C ALA A 12 10.49 -11.83 -12.26
N GLY A 13 9.75 -12.53 -11.40
CA GLY A 13 9.56 -12.18 -9.99
C GLY A 13 8.53 -11.07 -9.74
N PHE A 14 7.87 -10.56 -10.79
CA PHE A 14 6.79 -9.58 -10.71
C PHE A 14 5.91 -9.62 -11.97
N PHE A 15 4.70 -9.09 -11.86
CA PHE A 15 3.79 -8.85 -12.97
C PHE A 15 2.84 -7.70 -12.64
N THR A 16 2.23 -7.11 -13.66
CA THR A 16 1.13 -6.14 -13.49
C THR A 16 -0.18 -6.83 -13.83
N LEU A 17 -1.15 -6.68 -12.94
CA LEU A 17 -2.52 -7.08 -13.23
C LEU A 17 -3.30 -5.83 -13.68
N ALA A 18 -3.93 -5.90 -14.85
CA ALA A 18 -4.89 -4.90 -15.33
C ALA A 18 -6.31 -5.46 -15.22
N ASP A 19 -7.32 -4.60 -15.30
CA ASP A 19 -8.74 -4.96 -15.26
C ASP A 19 -9.15 -5.83 -14.06
N HIS A 20 -8.49 -5.63 -12.92
CA HIS A 20 -8.71 -6.39 -11.67
C HIS A 20 -10.00 -6.02 -10.92
N GLY A 21 -10.83 -5.14 -11.47
CA GLY A 21 -12.13 -4.76 -10.91
C GLY A 21 -12.10 -3.73 -9.78
N VAL A 22 -10.92 -3.19 -9.43
CA VAL A 22 -10.84 -1.98 -8.59
C VAL A 22 -10.81 -0.80 -9.53
N LEU A 23 -11.75 0.12 -9.35
CA LEU A 23 -11.90 1.28 -10.22
C LEU A 23 -10.81 2.31 -9.94
N GLU A 24 -10.41 3.06 -10.97
CA GLU A 24 -9.42 4.14 -10.83
C GLU A 24 -9.85 5.17 -9.78
N GLU A 25 -11.14 5.50 -9.72
CA GLU A 25 -11.69 6.41 -8.71
C GLU A 25 -11.48 5.90 -7.27
N GLU A 26 -11.61 4.59 -7.05
CA GLU A 26 -11.36 3.98 -5.73
C GLU A 26 -9.89 4.05 -5.37
N ILE A 27 -8.98 3.84 -6.33
CA ILE A 27 -7.54 3.96 -6.14
C ILE A 27 -7.17 5.41 -5.75
N GLU A 28 -7.65 6.39 -6.52
CA GLU A 28 -7.40 7.81 -6.28
C GLU A 28 -7.98 8.30 -4.93
N ALA A 29 -9.14 7.77 -4.53
CA ALA A 29 -9.71 8.04 -3.21
C ALA A 29 -8.77 7.56 -2.08
N GLN A 30 -8.17 6.37 -2.21
CA GLN A 30 -7.21 5.87 -1.21
C GLN A 30 -5.91 6.69 -1.18
N PHE A 31 -5.38 7.09 -2.35
CA PHE A 31 -4.22 8.00 -2.41
C PHE A 31 -4.51 9.35 -1.74
N SER A 32 -5.72 9.90 -1.94
CA SER A 32 -6.14 11.15 -1.32
C SER A 32 -6.20 11.05 0.21
N VAL A 33 -6.75 9.95 0.75
CA VAL A 33 -6.76 9.68 2.20
C VAL A 33 -5.35 9.54 2.76
N SER A 34 -4.48 8.79 2.07
CA SER A 34 -3.08 8.62 2.44
C SER A 34 -2.35 9.97 2.51
N LYS A 35 -2.49 10.80 1.48
CA LYS A 35 -1.92 12.15 1.43
C LYS A 35 -2.40 13.00 2.61
N ALA A 36 -3.71 13.03 2.87
CA ALA A 36 -4.28 13.80 3.97
C ALA A 36 -3.72 13.37 5.33
N PHE A 37 -3.48 12.07 5.54
CA PHE A 37 -2.82 11.58 6.76
C PHE A 37 -1.37 12.06 6.86
N PHE A 38 -0.58 11.95 5.78
CA PHE A 38 0.84 12.35 5.82
C PHE A 38 1.04 13.86 5.95
N ASP A 39 0.07 14.68 5.52
CA ASP A 39 0.03 16.13 5.70
C ASP A 39 -0.28 16.56 7.16
N LEU A 40 -0.71 15.63 8.03
CA LEU A 40 -0.90 15.93 9.46
C LEU A 40 0.44 16.22 10.17
N PRO A 41 0.41 17.06 11.23
CA PRO A 41 1.59 17.29 12.06
C PRO A 41 2.18 15.99 12.62
N SER A 42 3.50 15.94 12.75
CA SER A 42 4.22 14.76 13.29
C SER A 42 3.73 14.35 14.68
N SER A 43 3.34 15.32 15.52
CA SER A 43 2.74 15.06 16.84
C SER A 43 1.40 14.34 16.78
N THR A 44 0.65 14.51 15.70
CA THR A 44 -0.63 13.82 15.45
C THR A 44 -0.38 12.43 14.88
N LYS A 45 0.50 12.29 13.88
CA LYS A 45 0.88 10.99 13.31
C LYS A 45 1.51 10.07 14.36
N GLY A 46 2.32 10.64 15.25
CA GLY A 46 2.96 9.92 16.37
C GLY A 46 2.01 9.33 17.42
N LYS A 47 0.71 9.68 17.42
CA LYS A 47 -0.28 9.07 18.32
C LYS A 47 -0.56 7.60 17.99
N ILE A 48 -0.26 7.19 16.76
CA ILE A 48 -0.32 5.80 16.31
C ILE A 48 1.10 5.31 16.03
N SER A 49 1.93 5.29 17.06
CA SER A 49 3.33 4.91 16.94
C SER A 49 3.52 3.43 16.61
N HIS A 50 4.55 3.16 15.82
CA HIS A 50 4.95 1.83 15.40
C HIS A 50 5.36 0.90 16.56
N ASN A 51 4.81 -0.31 16.57
CA ASN A 51 5.26 -1.40 17.45
C ASN A 51 6.35 -2.23 16.77
N HIS A 52 7.59 -2.06 17.22
CA HIS A 52 8.79 -2.71 16.68
C HIS A 52 8.80 -4.24 16.87
N LYS A 53 7.94 -4.80 17.72
CA LYS A 53 7.84 -6.26 17.90
C LYS A 53 6.94 -6.92 16.88
N THR A 54 5.88 -6.23 16.45
CA THR A 54 4.87 -6.81 15.54
C THR A 54 5.08 -6.37 14.10
N ASN A 55 5.59 -5.17 13.85
CA ASN A 55 5.81 -4.61 12.51
C ASN A 55 4.60 -4.68 11.54
N ASN A 56 3.37 -4.72 12.07
CA ASN A 56 2.15 -5.01 11.30
C ASN A 56 1.29 -3.76 11.02
N GLY A 57 1.92 -2.58 10.93
CA GLY A 57 1.25 -1.29 10.66
C GLY A 57 1.71 -0.17 11.57
N GLN A 58 0.97 0.95 11.56
CA GLN A 58 1.19 2.18 12.34
C GLN A 58 2.29 3.11 11.77
N TRP A 59 2.34 4.35 12.26
CA TRP A 59 3.29 5.37 11.78
C TRP A 59 4.69 5.12 12.30
N VAL A 60 5.64 5.02 11.36
CA VAL A 60 7.08 5.08 11.61
C VAL A 60 7.52 6.51 11.34
N GLY A 61 8.05 7.19 12.36
CA GLY A 61 8.63 8.52 12.17
C GLY A 61 9.86 8.44 11.29
N VAL A 62 9.89 9.23 10.21
CA VAL A 62 11.08 9.52 9.38
C VAL A 62 11.59 10.92 9.65
#